data_AF-A0A4Y9YKE2-F1
#
_entry.id   AF-A0A4Y9YKE2-F1
#
_cell.length_a   1.000
_cell.length_b   1.000
_cell.length_c   1.000
_cell.angle_alpha   90.00
_cell.angle_beta   90.00
_cell.angle_gamma   90.00
#
_symmetry.space_group_name_H-M   'P 1'
#
loop_
_entity.id
_entity.type
_entity.pdbx_description
1 polymer ?
#
loop_
_entity_poly.entity_id
_entity_poly.type
_entity_poly.pdbx_seq_one_letter_code
_entity_poly.pdbx_strand_id
1 'polypeptide(L)'
;MCFDAQWDDARLLKEMRKTYDKLRSWRKWCSLKSVRSITLVSCRDTFIFPQRIGPTKVSARQHMRLRFLLDHPEQLRGRRDFITALLERPGVGIEFVERWQAKRLTVAVVGLVFISLIASLLYAWITKDVSTAFTIGFILVLVGILGFVDL
;
A
#
# COMPACT_ATOMS: atom_id res chain seq x y z
N MET A 1 4.27 1.08 32.80
CA MET A 1 4.23 -0.12 31.92
C MET A 1 5.63 -0.70 31.87
N CYS A 2 5.87 -1.87 32.44
CA CYS A 2 7.15 -2.56 32.28
C CYS A 2 7.19 -3.17 30.87
N PHE A 3 8.04 -2.61 30.03
CA PHE A 3 8.26 -3.10 28.68
C PHE A 3 9.09 -4.38 28.72
N ASP A 4 8.63 -5.44 28.06
CA ASP A 4 9.32 -6.73 28.04
C ASP A 4 10.68 -6.56 27.32
N ALA A 5 11.77 -6.86 28.02
CA ALA A 5 13.14 -6.70 27.53
C ALA A 5 13.45 -7.57 26.30
N GLN A 6 12.57 -8.51 25.94
CA GLN A 6 12.72 -9.36 24.75
C GLN A 6 12.33 -8.68 23.44
N TRP A 7 11.77 -7.48 23.47
CA TRP A 7 11.42 -6.78 22.23
C TRP A 7 12.64 -6.13 21.57
N ASP A 8 12.73 -6.31 20.26
CA ASP A 8 13.66 -5.64 19.37
C ASP A 8 12.91 -4.98 18.21
N ASP A 9 13.61 -4.12 17.46
CA ASP A 9 13.06 -3.37 16.35
C ASP A 9 12.54 -4.30 15.24
N ALA A 10 13.21 -5.44 15.02
CA ALA A 10 12.79 -6.46 14.07
C ALA A 10 11.41 -7.06 14.41
N ARG A 11 11.19 -7.44 15.67
CA ARG A 11 9.92 -7.98 16.16
C ARG A 11 8.82 -6.92 16.12
N LEU A 12 9.15 -5.67 16.47
CA LEU A 12 8.23 -4.55 16.37
C LEU A 12 7.74 -4.34 14.93
N LEU A 13 8.64 -4.27 13.95
CA LEU A 13 8.24 -4.10 12.55
C LEU A 13 7.41 -5.28 12.03
N LYS A 14 7.72 -6.51 12.45
CA LYS A 14 6.91 -7.69 12.10
C LYS A 14 5.50 -7.60 12.65
N GLU A 15 5.33 -7.24 13.92
CA GLU A 15 4.01 -7.10 14.54
C GLU A 15 3.24 -5.90 13.98
N MET A 16 3.92 -4.81 13.66
CA MET A 16 3.32 -3.67 12.95
C MET A 16 2.79 -4.08 11.57
N ARG A 17 3.57 -4.83 10.79
CA ARG A 17 3.14 -5.35 9.48
C ARG A 17 1.94 -6.28 9.61
N LYS A 18 1.97 -7.19 10.59
CA LYS A 18 0.86 -8.11 10.88
C LYS A 18 -0.41 -7.36 11.29
N THR A 19 -0.27 -6.33 12.13
CA THR A 19 -1.39 -5.48 12.57
C THR A 19 -1.96 -4.69 11.39
N TYR A 20 -1.09 -4.10 10.56
CA TYR A 20 -1.50 -3.42 9.33
C TYR A 20 -2.25 -4.37 8.39
N ASP A 21 -1.71 -5.57 8.15
CA ASP A 21 -2.35 -6.58 7.31
C ASP A 21 -3.71 -7.01 7.86
N LYS A 22 -3.85 -7.14 9.19
CA LYS A 22 -5.11 -7.43 9.87
C LYS A 22 -6.14 -6.31 9.68
N LEU A 23 -5.72 -5.04 9.83
CA LEU A 23 -6.59 -3.88 9.62
C LEU A 23 -7.05 -3.76 8.16
N ARG A 24 -6.19 -4.15 7.22
CA ARG A 24 -6.50 -4.10 5.79
C ARG A 24 -7.33 -5.30 5.32
N SER A 25 -7.22 -6.47 5.96
CA SER A 25 -8.03 -7.67 5.71
C SER A 25 -8.26 -7.91 4.20
N TRP A 26 -9.51 -8.07 3.75
CA TRP A 26 -9.87 -8.26 2.34
C TRP A 26 -9.49 -7.08 1.43
N ARG A 27 -9.46 -5.85 1.94
CA ARG A 27 -9.06 -4.65 1.19
C ARG A 27 -7.61 -4.70 0.74
N LYS A 28 -6.77 -5.58 1.31
CA LYS A 28 -5.38 -5.79 0.87
C LYS A 28 -5.30 -6.36 -0.54
N TRP A 29 -6.28 -7.19 -0.89
CA TRP A 29 -6.36 -7.87 -2.18
C TRP A 29 -6.98 -6.98 -3.26
N CYS A 30 -7.99 -6.18 -2.88
CA CYS A 30 -8.61 -5.22 -3.79
C CYS A 30 -7.83 -3.90 -3.93
N SER A 31 -6.88 -3.62 -3.05
CA SER A 31 -6.14 -2.36 -3.10
C SER A 31 -4.86 -2.46 -3.93
N LEU A 32 -4.78 -1.54 -4.90
CA LEU A 32 -3.59 -1.23 -5.68
C LEU A 32 -2.57 -0.38 -4.89
N LYS A 33 -2.95 0.07 -3.69
CA LYS A 33 -2.09 0.84 -2.79
C LYS A 33 -1.35 -0.12 -1.85
N SER A 34 -0.06 0.13 -1.67
CA SER A 34 0.82 -0.58 -0.74
C SER A 34 1.43 0.42 0.26
N VAL A 35 1.84 -0.07 1.43
CA VAL A 35 2.64 0.71 2.38
C VAL A 35 3.90 1.21 1.69
N ARG A 36 4.09 2.53 1.68
CA ARG A 36 5.29 3.17 1.15
C ARG A 36 6.26 3.51 2.28
N SER A 37 5.73 4.02 3.39
CA SER A 37 6.52 4.49 4.51
C SER A 37 5.70 4.49 5.78
N ILE A 38 6.43 4.56 6.89
CA ILE A 38 5.89 4.77 8.22
C ILE A 38 6.33 6.16 8.66
N THR A 39 5.37 6.95 9.17
CA THR A 39 5.62 8.29 9.68
C THR A 39 5.13 8.36 11.13
N LEU A 40 5.86 9.09 11.97
CA LEU A 40 5.43 9.36 13.34
C LEU A 40 4.35 10.45 13.32
N VAL A 41 3.32 10.25 14.11
CA VAL A 41 2.23 11.22 14.25
C VAL A 41 2.02 11.58 15.72
N SER A 42 1.68 12.83 15.98
CA SER A 42 1.26 13.29 17.31
C SER A 42 -0.18 12.90 17.53
N CYS A 43 -0.45 12.16 18.60
CA CYS A 43 -1.78 11.71 19.01
C CYS A 43 -2.22 12.40 20.31
N ARG A 44 -1.93 13.69 20.47
CA ARG A 44 -2.42 14.46 21.62
C ARG A 44 -3.93 14.68 21.50
N ASP A 45 -4.63 14.62 22.64
CA ASP A 45 -6.10 14.83 22.74
C ASP A 45 -6.57 16.20 22.25
N THR A 46 -5.64 17.13 21.99
CA THR A 46 -5.93 18.45 21.43
C THR A 46 -6.24 18.43 19.93
N PHE A 47 -6.00 17.32 19.23
CA PHE A 47 -6.20 17.24 17.78
C PHE A 47 -7.30 16.25 17.39
N ILE A 48 -8.22 16.68 16.53
CA ILE A 48 -9.26 15.82 15.94
C ILE A 48 -8.64 14.77 15.00
N PHE A 49 -7.51 15.11 14.36
CA PHE A 49 -6.76 14.22 13.47
C PHE A 49 -5.27 14.17 13.86
N PRO A 50 -4.62 12.99 13.76
CA PRO A 50 -3.21 12.84 14.09
C PRO A 50 -2.34 13.71 13.16
N GLN A 51 -1.40 14.47 13.75
CA GLN A 51 -0.53 15.38 12.99
C GLN A 51 0.84 14.75 12.75
N ARG A 52 1.32 14.73 11.50
CA ARG A 52 2.65 14.19 11.15
C ARG A 52 3.76 14.98 11.80
N ILE A 53 4.62 14.27 12.54
CA ILE A 53 5.81 14.81 13.18
C ILE A 53 7.00 14.56 12.24
N GLY A 54 7.65 15.64 11.80
CA GLY A 54 8.86 15.58 10.98
C GLY A 54 8.74 16.34 9.66
N PRO A 55 9.76 16.26 8.79
CA PRO A 55 9.77 16.99 7.53
C PRO A 55 8.61 16.52 6.64
N THR A 56 7.83 17.47 6.12
CA THR A 56 6.73 17.24 5.17
C THR A 56 7.18 16.48 3.91
N LYS A 57 8.48 16.55 3.58
CA LYS A 57 9.10 15.80 2.49
C LYS A 57 10.22 14.91 3.03
N VAL A 58 9.91 13.64 3.23
CA VAL A 58 10.95 12.60 3.41
C VAL A 58 11.56 12.32 2.04
N SER A 59 12.89 12.34 1.96
CA SER A 59 13.60 12.13 0.70
C SER A 59 13.29 10.75 0.09
N ALA A 60 13.34 10.63 -1.24
CA ALA A 60 13.11 9.33 -1.91
C ALA A 60 14.03 8.22 -1.39
N ARG A 61 15.27 8.56 -1.03
CA ARG A 61 16.27 7.65 -0.46
C ARG A 61 15.86 7.13 0.92
N GLN A 62 15.38 8.01 1.81
CA GLN A 62 14.88 7.61 3.13
C GLN A 62 13.65 6.71 3.04
N HIS A 63 12.74 7.01 2.11
CA HIS A 63 11.59 6.14 1.83
C HIS A 63 12.02 4.74 1.37
N MET A 64 12.97 4.64 0.44
CA MET A 64 13.47 3.34 -0.03
C MET A 64 14.12 2.55 1.11
N ARG A 65 14.91 3.21 1.96
CA ARG A 65 15.55 2.57 3.11
C ARG A 65 14.51 2.03 4.10
N LEU A 66 13.50 2.83 4.43
CA LEU A 66 12.46 2.40 5.37
C LEU A 66 11.61 1.25 4.80
N ARG A 67 11.27 1.33 3.51
CA ARG A 67 10.60 0.23 2.82
C ARG A 67 11.44 -1.05 2.85
N PHE A 68 12.73 -0.93 2.57
CA PHE A 68 13.65 -2.05 2.63
C PHE A 68 13.69 -2.68 4.03
N LEU A 69 13.74 -1.86 5.09
CA LEU A 69 13.71 -2.35 6.48
C LEU A 69 12.36 -2.99 6.86
N LEU A 70 11.25 -2.57 6.25
CA LEU A 70 9.94 -3.21 6.43
C LEU A 70 9.83 -4.56 5.72
N ASP A 71 10.47 -4.67 4.56
CA ASP A 71 10.53 -5.92 3.80
C ASP A 71 11.57 -6.90 4.41
N HIS A 72 12.61 -6.36 5.05
CA HIS A 72 13.74 -7.08 5.66
C HIS A 72 13.95 -6.74 7.15
N PRO A 73 12.97 -7.04 8.04
CA PRO A 73 13.07 -6.70 9.45
C PRO A 73 14.24 -7.41 10.15
N GLU A 74 14.73 -8.53 9.62
CA GLU A 74 15.88 -9.28 10.14
C GLU A 74 17.17 -8.44 10.27
N GLN A 75 17.32 -7.38 9.48
CA GLN A 75 18.48 -6.50 9.55
C GLN A 75 18.51 -5.62 10.81
N LEU A 76 17.37 -5.50 11.49
CA LEU A 76 17.24 -4.76 12.75
C LEU A 76 17.19 -5.70 13.97
N ARG A 77 17.51 -6.97 13.79
CA ARG A 77 17.50 -7.95 14.88
C ARG A 77 18.50 -7.53 15.97
N GLY A 78 18.04 -7.50 17.21
CA GLY A 78 18.83 -7.06 18.36
C GLY A 78 19.02 -5.55 18.49
N ARG A 79 18.57 -4.73 17.52
CA ARG A 79 18.52 -3.27 17.69
C ARG A 79 17.26 -2.87 18.45
N ARG A 80 17.37 -1.78 19.22
CA ARG A 80 16.27 -1.24 20.04
C ARG A 80 16.12 0.27 19.88
N ASP A 81 16.72 0.86 18.86
CA ASP A 81 16.75 2.32 18.70
C ASP A 81 15.33 2.82 18.40
N PHE A 82 14.61 2.11 17.53
CA PHE A 82 13.28 2.51 17.09
C PHE A 82 12.23 2.32 18.20
N ILE A 83 12.31 1.20 18.90
CA ILE A 83 11.38 0.92 19.99
C ILE A 83 11.59 1.85 21.19
N THR A 84 12.86 2.15 21.53
CA THR A 84 13.20 3.09 22.59
C THR A 84 12.68 4.49 22.23
N ALA A 85 12.90 4.94 20.99
CA ALA A 85 12.40 6.24 20.53
C ALA A 85 10.86 6.35 20.57
N LEU A 86 10.13 5.26 20.36
CA LEU A 86 8.68 5.22 20.49
C LEU A 86 8.23 5.25 21.96
N LEU A 87 8.91 4.49 22.83
CA LEU A 87 8.58 4.41 24.25
C LEU A 87 8.89 5.71 25.00
N GLU A 88 9.96 6.42 24.61
CA GLU A 88 10.33 7.72 25.19
C GLU A 88 9.30 8.82 24.91
N ARG A 89 8.40 8.63 23.94
CA ARG A 89 7.44 9.64 23.51
C ARG A 89 6.00 9.10 23.56
N PRO A 90 5.36 9.04 24.76
CA PRO A 90 4.05 8.42 24.95
C PRO A 90 2.87 9.11 24.23
N GLY A 91 3.10 10.26 23.58
CA GLY A 91 2.10 10.96 22.75
C GLY A 91 2.29 10.79 21.24
N VAL A 92 3.16 9.87 20.82
CA VAL A 92 3.49 9.64 19.40
C VAL A 92 2.91 8.32 18.93
N GLY A 93 2.03 8.39 17.95
CA GLY A 93 1.53 7.25 17.21
C GLY A 93 2.29 7.03 15.91
N ILE A 94 1.85 5.99 15.20
CA ILE A 94 2.44 5.59 13.92
C ILE A 94 1.38 5.62 12.83
N GLU A 95 1.65 6.35 11.75
CA GLU A 95 0.82 6.41 10.56
C GLU A 95 1.48 5.62 9.42
N PHE A 96 0.70 4.71 8.81
CA PHE A 96 1.11 4.02 7.59
C PHE A 96 0.74 4.86 6.37
N VAL A 97 1.74 5.36 5.65
CA VAL A 97 1.52 6.13 4.43
C VAL A 97 1.48 5.17 3.25
N GLU A 98 0.34 5.12 2.59
CA GLU A 98 0.12 4.29 1.41
C GLU A 98 0.39 5.05 0.12
N ARG A 99 0.90 4.35 -0.90
CA ARG A 99 1.00 4.88 -2.26
C ARG A 99 0.58 3.81 -3.26
N TRP A 100 0.06 4.27 -4.39
CA TRP A 100 -0.11 3.47 -5.59
C TRP A 100 1.18 2.74 -5.93
N GLN A 101 1.09 1.41 -5.98
CA GLN A 101 2.19 0.58 -6.41
C GLN A 101 2.12 0.44 -7.93
N ALA A 102 3.02 1.13 -8.64
CA ALA A 102 3.05 1.14 -10.11
C ALA A 102 2.96 -0.27 -10.71
N LYS A 103 3.69 -1.24 -10.14
CA LYS A 103 3.61 -2.65 -10.58
C LYS A 103 2.19 -3.24 -10.50
N ARG A 104 1.47 -3.01 -9.39
CA ARG A 104 0.09 -3.51 -9.24
C ARG A 104 -0.86 -2.79 -10.20
N LEU A 105 -0.69 -1.49 -10.35
CA LEU A 105 -1.45 -0.69 -11.30
C LEU A 105 -1.24 -1.19 -12.74
N THR A 106 0.01 -1.41 -13.15
CA THR A 106 0.33 -1.98 -14.47
C THR A 106 -0.31 -3.35 -14.66
N VAL A 107 -0.23 -4.24 -13.67
CA VAL A 107 -0.88 -5.56 -13.75
C VAL A 107 -2.40 -5.43 -13.89
N ALA A 108 -3.03 -4.49 -13.18
CA ALA A 108 -4.47 -4.26 -13.28
C ALA A 108 -4.88 -3.74 -14.67
N VAL A 109 -4.14 -2.77 -15.21
CA VAL A 109 -4.38 -2.22 -16.56
C VAL A 109 -4.18 -3.30 -17.63
N VAL A 110 -3.09 -4.06 -17.54
CA VAL A 110 -2.83 -5.17 -18.47
C VAL A 110 -3.92 -6.24 -18.37
N GLY A 111 -4.34 -6.59 -17.15
CA GLY A 111 -5.44 -7.53 -16.91
C GLY A 111 -6.75 -7.06 -17.54
N LEU A 112 -7.09 -5.77 -17.39
CA LEU A 112 -8.26 -5.17 -18.03
C LEU A 112 -8.23 -5.33 -19.56
N VAL A 113 -7.08 -5.04 -20.19
CA VAL A 113 -6.89 -5.18 -21.64
C VAL A 113 -7.03 -6.63 -22.09
N PHE A 114 -6.52 -7.59 -21.31
CA PHE A 114 -6.71 -9.01 -21.62
C PHE A 114 -8.17 -9.43 -21.52
N ILE A 115 -8.89 -8.99 -20.48
CA ILE A 115 -10.32 -9.29 -20.30
C ILE A 115 -11.14 -8.71 -21.45
N SER A 116 -10.88 -7.45 -21.84
CA SER A 116 -11.58 -6.85 -22.97
C SER A 116 -11.28 -7.58 -24.28
N LEU A 117 -10.04 -8.01 -24.50
CA LEU A 117 -9.67 -8.78 -25.70
C LEU A 117 -10.40 -10.12 -25.74
N ILE A 118 -10.45 -10.84 -24.62
CA ILE A 118 -11.18 -12.11 -24.51
C ILE A 118 -12.67 -11.90 -24.79
N ALA A 119 -13.28 -10.86 -24.21
CA ALA A 119 -14.68 -10.53 -24.44
C ALA A 119 -14.96 -10.22 -25.92
N SER A 120 -14.09 -9.44 -26.57
CA SER A 120 -14.17 -9.16 -28.00
C SER A 120 -14.04 -10.42 -28.85
N LEU A 121 -13.08 -11.30 -28.56
CA LEU A 121 -12.88 -12.55 -29.30
C LEU A 121 -14.09 -13.48 -29.17
N LEU A 122 -14.64 -13.61 -27.96
CA LEU A 122 -15.85 -14.40 -27.71
C LEU A 122 -17.04 -13.82 -28.47
N TYR A 123 -17.21 -12.49 -28.44
CA TYR A 123 -18.28 -11.82 -29.18
C TYR A 123 -18.14 -12.05 -30.69
N ALA A 124 -16.97 -11.79 -31.26
CA ALA A 124 -16.68 -12.00 -32.67
C ALA A 124 -16.92 -13.44 -33.12
N TRP A 125 -16.59 -14.41 -32.25
CA TRP A 125 -16.79 -15.82 -32.55
C TRP A 125 -18.27 -16.20 -32.67
N ILE A 126 -19.12 -15.62 -31.81
CA ILE A 126 -20.57 -15.85 -31.76
C ILE A 126 -21.30 -15.11 -32.89
N THR A 127 -21.02 -13.83 -33.08
CA THR A 127 -21.77 -12.97 -34.03
C THR A 127 -21.16 -12.94 -35.43
N LYS A 128 -19.94 -13.47 -35.61
CA LYS A 128 -19.14 -13.38 -36.84
C LYS A 128 -18.86 -11.93 -37.28
N ASP A 129 -19.14 -10.95 -36.43
CA ASP A 129 -18.86 -9.54 -36.67
C ASP A 129 -17.62 -9.10 -35.89
N VAL A 130 -16.51 -9.02 -36.61
CA VAL A 130 -15.21 -8.61 -36.06
C VAL A 130 -15.19 -7.11 -35.77
N SER A 131 -15.87 -6.29 -36.56
CA SER A 131 -15.83 -4.82 -36.40
C SER A 131 -16.47 -4.40 -35.09
N THR A 132 -17.70 -4.85 -34.84
CA THR A 132 -18.45 -4.54 -33.62
C THR A 132 -17.77 -5.12 -32.38
N ALA A 133 -17.19 -6.32 -32.49
CA ALA A 133 -16.42 -6.94 -31.42
C ALA A 133 -15.24 -6.08 -30.93
N PHE A 134 -14.48 -5.52 -31.86
CA PHE A 134 -13.36 -4.64 -31.53
C PHE A 134 -13.83 -3.31 -30.92
N THR A 135 -14.94 -2.75 -31.40
CA THR A 135 -15.53 -1.54 -30.82
C THR A 135 -15.95 -1.75 -29.36
N ILE A 136 -16.59 -2.88 -29.05
CA ILE A 136 -16.97 -3.24 -27.67
C ILE A 136 -15.72 -3.37 -26.79
N GLY A 137 -14.67 -4.05 -27.28
CA GLY A 137 -13.41 -4.19 -26.56
C GLY A 137 -12.76 -2.84 -26.24
N PHE A 138 -12.71 -1.94 -27.22
CA PHE A 138 -12.17 -0.60 -27.04
C PHE A 138 -12.95 0.21 -26.00
N ILE A 139 -14.28 0.17 -26.06
CA ILE A 139 -15.15 0.86 -25.09
C ILE A 139 -14.92 0.31 -23.67
N LEU A 140 -14.80 -1.01 -23.51
CA LEU A 140 -14.54 -1.65 -22.21
C LEU A 140 -13.20 -1.20 -21.61
N VAL A 141 -12.14 -1.12 -22.43
CA VAL A 141 -10.84 -0.60 -21.99
C VAL A 141 -10.95 0.86 -21.59
N LEU A 142 -11.61 1.68 -22.40
CA LEU A 142 -11.76 3.12 -22.13
C LEU A 142 -12.49 3.36 -20.82
N VAL A 143 -13.65 2.71 -20.63
CA VAL A 143 -14.45 2.80 -19.41
C VAL A 143 -13.67 2.29 -18.20
N GLY A 144 -12.94 1.18 -18.35
CA GLY A 144 -12.14 0.64 -17.26
C GLY A 144 -10.98 1.56 -16.87
N ILE A 145 -10.30 2.20 -17.83
CA ILE A 145 -9.24 3.19 -17.55
C ILE A 145 -9.82 4.43 -16.88
N LEU A 146 -10.95 4.96 -17.35
CA LEU A 146 -11.65 6.09 -16.73
C LEU A 146 -12.02 5.77 -15.28
N GLY A 147 -12.60 4.60 -15.04
CA GLY A 147 -12.90 4.13 -13.68
C GLY A 147 -11.67 3.98 -12.78
N PHE A 148 -10.49 3.71 -13.34
CA PHE A 148 -9.23 3.66 -12.58
C PHE A 148 -8.70 5.04 -12.21
N VAL A 149 -9.02 6.09 -12.97
CA VAL A 149 -8.56 7.46 -12.70
C VAL A 149 -9.36 8.11 -11.57
N ASP A 150 -10.63 7.74 -11.41
CA ASP A 150 -11.54 8.31 -10.39
C ASP A 150 -11.43 7.63 -9.00
N LEU A 151 -10.60 6.59 -8.84
CA LEU A 151 -10.40 5.76 -7.63
C LEU A 151 -9.13 6.14 -6.84
#